data_AF-A0A832GVN5-F1
#
_entry.id   AF-A0A832GVN5-F1
#
_cell.length_a   1.000
_cell.length_b   1.000
_cell.length_c   1.000
_cell.angle_alpha   90.00
_cell.angle_beta   90.00
_cell.angle_gamma   90.00
#
_symmetry.space_group_name_H-M   'P 1'
#
loop_
_entity.id
_entity.type
_entity.pdbx_description
1 polymer ?
#
loop_
_entity_poly.entity_id
_entity_poly.type
_entity_poly.pdbx_seq_one_letter_code
_entity_poly.pdbx_strand_id
1 'polypeptide(L)'
;MILKINNISINEIISIVDFTIKNKKKIKIFYINQNVFDLSFKNNKLLEIFNNGYLIPDGIAFFTALKLKNLTSKIYRHISTNIWEAIIKHAIEKNYSTFFFGGHAQVKKLKILRERFKGLLINGVINGYNIDIKDAV
;
A
#
# COMPACT_ATOMS: atom_id res chain seq x y z
N MET A 1 -23.06 3.81 0.77
CA MET A 1 -21.91 3.84 -0.17
C MET A 1 -21.27 2.44 -0.19
N ILE A 2 -20.85 1.93 -1.34
CA ILE A 2 -20.23 0.60 -1.48
C ILE A 2 -18.71 0.77 -1.56
N LEU A 3 -17.96 -0.14 -0.93
CA LEU A 3 -16.51 -0.15 -0.98
C LEU A 3 -16.03 -0.72 -2.33
N LYS A 4 -15.20 0.04 -3.05
CA LYS A 4 -14.66 -0.38 -4.36
C LYS A 4 -13.33 -1.11 -4.16
N ILE A 5 -13.32 -2.42 -4.42
CA ILE A 5 -12.11 -3.25 -4.37
C ILE A 5 -11.52 -3.36 -5.77
N ASN A 6 -10.21 -3.15 -5.90
CA ASN A 6 -9.50 -3.25 -7.17
C ASN A 6 -8.92 -4.65 -7.34
N ASN A 7 -9.32 -5.32 -8.41
CA ASN A 7 -8.64 -6.52 -8.88
C ASN A 7 -7.54 -6.14 -9.88
N ILE A 8 -6.31 -5.95 -9.38
CA ILE A 8 -5.16 -5.51 -10.18
C ILE A 8 -3.96 -6.37 -9.85
N SER A 9 -3.23 -6.82 -10.87
CA SER A 9 -1.99 -7.57 -10.71
C SER A 9 -0.83 -6.70 -10.21
N ILE A 10 0.26 -7.34 -9.76
CA ILE A 10 1.48 -6.62 -9.35
C ILE A 10 2.04 -5.78 -10.51
N ASN A 11 2.07 -6.32 -11.73
CA ASN A 11 2.60 -5.60 -12.89
C ASN A 11 1.75 -4.37 -13.25
N GLU A 12 0.43 -4.46 -13.09
CA GLU A 12 -0.47 -3.31 -13.27
C GLU A 12 -0.22 -2.25 -12.19
N ILE A 13 -0.01 -2.65 -10.93
CA ILE A 13 0.35 -1.72 -9.85
C ILE A 13 1.64 -0.98 -10.16
N ILE A 14 2.68 -1.69 -10.61
CA ILE A 14 3.96 -1.07 -10.98
C ILE A 14 3.78 -0.08 -12.14
N SER A 15 3.03 -0.47 -13.16
CA SER A 15 2.71 0.41 -14.29
C SER A 15 1.97 1.68 -13.84
N ILE A 16 1.00 1.55 -12.92
CA ILE A 16 0.25 2.67 -12.35
C ILE A 16 1.19 3.59 -11.55
N VAL A 17 2.09 3.04 -10.74
CA VAL A 17 3.07 3.80 -9.95
C VAL A 17 4.01 4.58 -10.86
N ASP A 18 4.63 3.92 -11.84
CA ASP A 18 5.55 4.54 -12.80
C ASP A 18 4.87 5.65 -13.60
N PHE A 19 3.68 5.38 -14.14
CA PHE A 19 2.86 6.38 -14.82
C PHE A 19 2.56 7.58 -13.91
N THR A 20 2.16 7.32 -12.67
CA THR A 20 1.79 8.38 -11.71
C THR A 20 2.97 9.29 -11.38
N ILE A 21 4.15 8.70 -11.13
CA ILE A 21 5.37 9.44 -10.82
C ILE A 21 5.78 10.30 -12.03
N LYS A 22 5.83 9.71 -13.23
CA LYS A 22 6.16 10.43 -14.47
C LYS A 22 5.24 11.61 -14.74
N ASN A 23 3.96 11.46 -14.41
CA ASN A 23 2.95 12.50 -14.59
C ASN A 23 2.83 13.46 -13.40
N LYS A 24 3.71 13.36 -12.39
CA LYS A 24 3.69 14.20 -11.17
C LYS A 24 2.33 14.18 -10.45
N LYS A 25 1.62 13.06 -10.53
CA LYS A 25 0.33 12.85 -9.85
C LYS A 25 0.57 12.19 -8.50
N LYS A 26 -0.46 12.21 -7.64
CA LYS A 26 -0.47 11.49 -6.37
C LYS A 26 -1.54 10.40 -6.42
N ILE A 27 -1.19 9.22 -5.95
CA ILE A 27 -2.13 8.11 -5.75
C ILE A 27 -1.98 7.58 -4.33
N LYS A 28 -3.01 6.89 -3.87
CA LYS A 28 -3.01 6.15 -2.60
C LYS A 28 -3.25 4.68 -2.92
N ILE A 29 -2.45 3.81 -2.33
CA ILE A 29 -2.58 2.37 -2.44
C ILE A 29 -2.81 1.84 -1.03
N PHE A 30 -3.90 1.11 -0.84
CA PHE A 30 -4.33 0.58 0.45
C PHE A 30 -4.40 -0.94 0.36
N TYR A 31 -4.01 -1.60 1.45
CA TYR A 31 -4.27 -3.02 1.65
C TYR A 31 -5.48 -3.18 2.55
N ILE A 32 -6.40 -4.04 2.17
CA ILE A 32 -7.59 -4.32 2.97
C ILE A 32 -7.63 -5.77 3.40
N ASN A 33 -7.63 -5.97 4.72
CA ASN A 33 -7.95 -7.24 5.35
C ASN A 33 -9.36 -7.18 5.96
N GLN A 34 -9.82 -8.29 6.54
CA GLN A 34 -11.18 -8.40 7.09
C GLN A 34 -11.49 -7.32 8.14
N ASN A 35 -10.56 -7.04 9.06
CA ASN A 35 -10.78 -6.04 10.11
C ASN A 35 -10.99 -4.64 9.54
N VAL A 36 -10.17 -4.25 8.57
CA VAL A 36 -10.27 -2.93 7.92
C VAL A 36 -11.55 -2.82 7.08
N PHE A 37 -11.95 -3.92 6.44
CA PHE A 37 -13.22 -4.01 5.73
C PHE A 37 -14.41 -3.76 6.66
N ASP A 38 -14.49 -4.46 7.77
CA ASP A 38 -15.59 -4.31 8.73
C ASP A 38 -15.64 -2.91 9.34
N LEU A 39 -14.47 -2.32 9.64
CA LEU A 39 -14.36 -0.95 10.13
C LEU A 39 -14.84 0.09 9.11
N SER A 40 -14.61 -0.15 7.82
CA SER A 40 -15.01 0.80 6.76
C SER A 40 -16.54 0.98 6.69
N PHE A 41 -17.32 -0.05 6.99
CA PHE A 41 -18.79 0.05 7.04
C PHE A 41 -19.31 0.78 8.28
N LYS A 42 -18.49 0.88 9.33
CA LYS A 42 -18.83 1.58 10.57
C LYS A 42 -18.41 3.05 10.56
N ASN A 43 -17.63 3.48 9.57
CA ASN A 43 -17.07 4.83 9.50
C ASN A 43 -17.11 5.41 8.08
N ASN A 44 -18.07 6.31 7.82
CA ASN A 44 -18.26 6.93 6.51
C ASN A 44 -17.04 7.70 6.00
N LYS A 45 -16.27 8.36 6.87
CA LYS A 45 -15.04 9.08 6.48
C LYS A 45 -13.97 8.10 6.01
N LEU A 46 -13.82 6.97 6.71
CA LEU A 46 -12.87 5.93 6.33
C LEU A 46 -13.25 5.31 4.98
N LEU A 47 -14.54 5.07 4.77
CA LEU A 47 -15.09 4.57 3.51
C LEU A 47 -14.79 5.51 2.33
N GLU A 48 -14.91 6.82 2.54
CA GLU A 48 -14.58 7.84 1.55
C GLU A 48 -13.08 7.86 1.23
N ILE A 49 -12.22 7.78 2.25
CA ILE A 49 -10.76 7.73 2.07
C ILE A 49 -10.34 6.55 1.20
N PHE A 50 -10.89 5.36 1.47
CA PHE A 50 -10.59 4.14 0.71
C PHE A 50 -11.12 4.18 -0.72
N ASN A 51 -12.31 4.72 -0.94
CA ASN A 51 -12.87 4.86 -2.28
C ASN A 51 -12.12 5.88 -3.15
N ASN A 52 -11.26 6.72 -2.55
CA ASN A 52 -10.38 7.67 -3.23
C ASN A 52 -8.96 7.13 -3.47
N GLY A 53 -8.77 5.80 -3.52
CA GLY A 53 -7.48 5.17 -3.81
C GLY A 53 -7.63 3.79 -4.45
N TYR A 54 -6.51 3.12 -4.68
CA TYR A 54 -6.47 1.72 -5.10
C TYR A 54 -6.55 0.84 -3.86
N LEU A 55 -7.59 0.04 -3.74
CA LEU A 55 -7.86 -0.83 -2.61
C LEU A 55 -7.59 -2.28 -2.99
N ILE A 56 -6.47 -2.82 -2.52
CA ILE A 56 -5.98 -4.14 -2.87
C ILE A 56 -6.37 -5.13 -1.76
N PRO A 57 -7.10 -6.21 -2.09
CA PRO A 57 -7.46 -7.22 -1.11
C PRO A 57 -6.22 -7.97 -0.61
N ASP A 58 -6.06 -8.03 0.71
CA ASP A 58 -5.00 -8.75 1.41
C ASP A 58 -5.59 -9.73 2.44
N GLY A 59 -4.95 -10.89 2.58
CA GLY A 59 -5.34 -11.90 3.54
C GLY A 59 -6.35 -12.95 3.03
N ILE A 60 -6.32 -14.11 3.68
CA ILE A 60 -7.01 -15.34 3.27
C ILE A 60 -8.55 -15.20 3.27
N ALA A 61 -9.11 -14.41 4.19
CA ALA A 61 -10.55 -14.31 4.40
C ALA A 61 -11.30 -13.81 3.17
N PHE A 62 -10.75 -12.82 2.45
CA PHE A 62 -11.31 -12.33 1.19
C PHE A 62 -11.35 -13.44 0.13
N PHE A 63 -10.27 -14.19 -0.02
CA PHE A 63 -10.21 -15.30 -0.98
C PHE A 63 -11.17 -16.43 -0.62
N THR A 64 -11.30 -16.75 0.67
CA THR A 64 -12.25 -17.74 1.15
C THR A 64 -13.69 -17.31 0.86
N ALA A 65 -14.06 -16.06 1.13
CA ALA A 65 -15.39 -15.54 0.83
C ALA A 65 -15.72 -15.60 -0.68
N LEU A 66 -14.74 -15.27 -1.54
CA LEU A 66 -14.89 -15.38 -2.99
C LEU A 66 -15.04 -16.84 -3.45
N LYS A 67 -14.33 -17.77 -2.82
CA LYS A 67 -14.44 -19.20 -3.08
C LYS A 67 -15.82 -19.72 -2.75
N LEU A 68 -16.38 -19.32 -1.61
CA LEU A 68 -17.76 -19.68 -1.22
C LEU A 68 -18.81 -19.15 -2.21
N LYS A 69 -18.50 -18.06 -2.93
CA LYS A 69 -19.37 -17.48 -3.95
C LYS A 69 -19.07 -17.95 -5.37
N ASN A 70 -18.14 -18.90 -5.56
CA ASN A 70 -17.65 -19.33 -6.88
C ASN A 70 -17.10 -18.17 -7.75
N LEU A 71 -16.47 -17.17 -7.13
CA LEU A 71 -15.91 -15.98 -7.78
C LEU A 71 -14.37 -15.95 -7.80
N THR A 72 -13.71 -17.06 -7.46
CA THR A 72 -12.24 -17.14 -7.32
C THR A 72 -11.46 -16.85 -8.59
N SER A 73 -12.03 -17.11 -9.78
CA SER A 73 -11.38 -16.81 -11.06
C SER A 73 -11.28 -15.31 -11.36
N LYS A 74 -11.91 -14.46 -10.54
CA LYS A 74 -12.04 -13.03 -10.81
C LYS A 74 -11.08 -12.14 -10.00
N ILE A 75 -10.24 -12.70 -9.12
CA ILE A 75 -9.41 -11.88 -8.22
C ILE A 75 -7.98 -12.45 -8.07
N TYR A 76 -6.98 -11.59 -8.29
CA TYR A 76 -5.58 -11.90 -8.02
C TYR A 76 -5.32 -12.03 -6.52
N ARG A 77 -4.64 -13.11 -6.14
CA ARG A 77 -4.18 -13.29 -4.76
C ARG A 77 -2.86 -12.60 -4.52
N HIS A 78 -2.90 -11.55 -3.71
CA HIS A 78 -1.71 -10.83 -3.28
C HIS A 78 -1.40 -11.11 -1.83
N ILE A 79 -0.11 -11.17 -1.54
CA ILE A 79 0.44 -10.93 -0.21
C ILE A 79 0.98 -9.51 -0.28
N SER A 80 0.55 -8.64 0.64
CA SER A 80 0.95 -7.22 0.65
C SER A 80 2.46 -7.01 0.58
N THR A 81 3.24 -7.87 1.22
CA THR A 81 4.71 -7.84 1.17
C THR A 81 5.27 -7.94 -0.25
N ASN A 82 4.64 -8.73 -1.14
CA ASN A 82 5.13 -8.91 -2.51
C ASN A 82 4.98 -7.64 -3.35
N ILE A 83 3.87 -6.91 -3.14
CA ILE A 83 3.61 -5.65 -3.86
C ILE A 83 4.59 -4.57 -3.39
N TRP A 84 4.77 -4.42 -2.07
CA TRP A 84 5.73 -3.47 -1.51
C TRP A 84 7.15 -3.72 -2.03
N GLU A 85 7.60 -4.97 -2.03
CA GLU A 85 8.93 -5.33 -2.53
C GLU A 85 9.08 -5.07 -4.03
N ALA A 86 8.05 -5.34 -4.82
CA ALA A 86 8.06 -5.02 -6.25
C ALA A 86 8.17 -3.51 -6.50
N ILE A 87 7.44 -2.69 -5.74
CA ILE A 87 7.51 -1.22 -5.84
C ILE A 87 8.93 -0.73 -5.49
N ILE A 88 9.55 -1.27 -4.44
CA ILE A 88 10.91 -0.90 -4.04
C ILE A 88 11.94 -1.28 -5.08
N LYS A 89 11.87 -2.50 -5.64
CA LYS A 89 12.77 -2.93 -6.72
C LYS A 89 12.63 -2.02 -7.94
N HIS A 90 11.40 -1.70 -8.32
CA HIS A 90 11.15 -0.79 -9.44
C HIS A 90 11.68 0.63 -9.17
N ALA A 91 11.53 1.12 -7.95
CA ALA A 91 12.08 2.41 -7.55
C ALA A 91 13.61 2.44 -7.68
N ILE A 92 14.30 1.35 -7.32
CA ILE A 92 15.76 1.23 -7.52
C ILE A 92 16.09 1.28 -9.02
N GLU A 93 15.42 0.47 -9.84
CA GLU A 93 15.63 0.42 -11.30
C GLU A 93 15.43 1.77 -11.98
N LYS A 94 14.50 2.59 -11.48
CA LYS A 94 14.15 3.90 -12.05
C LYS A 94 14.83 5.07 -11.35
N ASN A 95 15.68 4.83 -10.34
CA ASN A 95 16.26 5.86 -9.48
C ASN A 95 15.21 6.79 -8.85
N TYR A 96 14.04 6.23 -8.47
CA TYR A 96 13.04 6.96 -7.72
C TYR A 96 13.43 7.06 -6.25
N SER A 97 13.22 8.24 -5.68
CA SER A 97 13.44 8.47 -4.26
C SER A 97 12.26 7.97 -3.43
N THR A 98 12.56 7.50 -2.22
CA THR A 98 11.59 6.99 -1.27
C THR A 98 11.65 7.76 0.04
N PHE A 99 10.49 7.88 0.68
CA PHE A 99 10.33 8.49 2.00
C PHE A 99 9.59 7.52 2.90
N PHE A 100 10.08 7.34 4.13
CA PHE A 100 9.50 6.42 5.10
C PHE A 100 8.85 7.16 6.25
N PHE A 101 7.57 6.89 6.47
CA PHE A 101 6.82 7.46 7.58
C PHE A 101 6.26 6.36 8.48
N GLY A 102 6.44 6.51 9.79
CA GLY A 102 5.81 5.64 10.79
C GLY A 102 6.73 4.62 11.48
N GLY A 103 6.22 4.00 12.53
CA GLY A 103 6.92 3.00 13.35
C GLY A 103 7.92 3.58 14.35
N HIS A 104 8.03 2.95 15.52
CA HIS A 104 8.87 3.44 16.63
C HIS A 104 10.36 3.08 16.47
N ALA A 105 10.69 1.95 15.84
CA ALA A 105 12.05 1.42 15.71
C ALA A 105 12.67 1.67 14.32
N GLN A 106 12.64 2.92 13.85
CA GLN A 106 12.98 3.26 12.47
C GLN A 106 14.43 2.95 12.11
N VAL A 107 15.38 3.24 13.00
CA VAL A 107 16.82 3.09 12.73
C VAL A 107 17.19 1.63 12.42
N LYS A 108 16.68 0.67 13.20
CA LYS A 108 16.95 -0.77 12.97
C LYS A 108 16.32 -1.27 11.68
N LYS A 109 15.07 -0.86 11.39
CA LYS A 109 14.36 -1.28 10.17
C LYS A 109 14.98 -0.68 8.90
N LEU A 110 15.45 0.56 8.96
CA LEU A 110 16.16 1.20 7.84
C LEU A 110 17.48 0.51 7.53
N LYS A 111 18.23 0.08 8.55
CA LYS A 111 19.48 -0.67 8.34
C LYS A 111 19.21 -1.95 7.55
N ILE A 112 18.21 -2.73 7.96
CA ILE A 112 17.79 -3.95 7.27
C ILE A 112 17.34 -3.64 5.83
N LEU A 113 16.57 -2.57 5.63
CA LEU A 113 16.12 -2.16 4.28
C LEU A 113 17.30 -1.79 3.37
N ARG A 114 18.28 -1.03 3.88
CA ARG A 114 19.48 -0.64 3.13
C ARG A 114 20.36 -1.83 2.78
N GLU A 115 20.49 -2.80 3.69
CA GLU A 115 21.22 -4.04 3.46
C GLU A 115 20.52 -4.93 2.41
N ARG A 116 19.20 -5.05 2.51
CA ARG A 116 18.38 -5.88 1.62
C ARG A 116 18.20 -5.28 0.23
N PHE A 117 18.06 -3.96 0.12
CA PHE A 117 17.78 -3.24 -1.11
C PHE A 117 18.89 -2.23 -1.42
N LYS A 118 20.05 -2.76 -1.83
CA LYS A 118 21.19 -1.94 -2.27
C LYS A 118 20.76 -1.06 -3.46
N GLY A 119 21.09 0.23 -3.39
CA GLY A 119 20.70 1.22 -4.42
C GLY A 119 19.38 1.94 -4.14
N LEU A 120 18.65 1.58 -3.08
CA LEU A 120 17.43 2.30 -2.69
C LEU A 120 17.77 3.73 -2.23
N LEU A 121 17.23 4.71 -2.95
CA LEU A 121 17.35 6.12 -2.60
C LEU A 121 16.33 6.47 -1.51
N ILE A 122 16.82 6.81 -0.32
CA ILE A 122 15.99 7.19 0.83
C ILE A 122 16.24 8.67 1.15
N ASN A 123 15.26 9.52 0.86
CA ASN A 123 15.37 10.98 1.03
C ASN A 123 14.82 11.49 2.36
N GLY A 124 14.20 10.64 3.16
CA GLY A 124 13.76 11.02 4.49
C GLY A 124 13.06 9.91 5.24
N VAL A 125 13.06 10.06 6.56
CA VAL A 125 12.41 9.13 7.49
C VAL A 125 11.88 9.92 8.67
N ILE A 126 10.59 9.76 8.99
CA ILE A 126 9.95 10.44 10.14
C ILE A 126 9.19 9.43 11.01
N ASN A 127 9.42 9.50 12.33
CA ASN A 127 8.75 8.65 13.32
C ASN A 127 7.28 9.06 13.47
N GLY A 128 6.39 8.10 13.31
CA GLY A 128 4.94 8.34 13.43
C GLY A 128 4.44 8.61 14.85
N TYR A 129 5.28 8.41 15.88
CA TYR A 129 4.93 8.69 17.28
C TYR A 129 5.39 10.07 17.77
N ASN A 130 6.24 10.76 17.00
CA ASN A 130 6.81 12.06 17.38
C ASN A 130 6.19 13.23 16.60
N ILE A 131 4.99 13.03 16.04
CA ILE A 131 4.23 14.13 15.44
C ILE A 131 3.25 14.63 16.49
N ASP A 132 3.51 15.83 16.99
CA ASP A 132 2.47 16.61 17.64
C ASP A 132 1.43 16.95 16.57
N ILE A 133 0.17 16.61 16.80
CA ILE A 133 -0.95 16.77 15.84
C ILE A 133 -1.13 18.24 15.40
N LYS A 134 -0.52 19.19 16.12
CA LYS A 134 -0.52 20.62 15.80
C LYS A 134 0.33 21.00 14.59
N ASP A 135 1.31 20.17 14.19
CA ASP A 135 2.22 20.47 13.07
C ASP A 135 1.75 19.89 11.72
N ALA A 136 0.56 19.28 11.69
CA ALA A 136 0.01 18.59 10.51
C ALA A 136 -1.06 19.41 9.76
N VAL A 137 -1.03 20.75 9.88
CA VAL A 137 -1.93 21.69 9.17
C VAL A 137 -1.27 22.23 7.92
#